data_AF-A0A963EHE0-F1
#
_entry.id   AF-A0A963EHE0-F1
#
_cell.length_a   1.000
_cell.length_b   1.000
_cell.length_c   1.000
_cell.angle_alpha   90.00
_cell.angle_beta   90.00
_cell.angle_gamma   90.00
#
_symmetry.space_group_name_H-M   'P 1'
#
loop_
_entity.id
_entity.type
_entity.pdbx_description
1 polymer ?
#
loop_
_entity_poly.entity_id
_entity_poly.type
_entity_poly.pdbx_seq_one_letter_code
_entity_poly.pdbx_strand_id
1 'polypeptide(L)' 'MKGSVAATPRPTGRAWILVMIFLGLPFIAALALADVALWLFFKHVLASCYGIFCLI' A
#
# COMPACT_ATOMS: atom_id res chain seq x y z
N MET A 1 -11.66 36.37 -31.98
CA MET A 1 -10.68 35.74 -31.06
C MET A 1 -10.92 34.23 -31.08
N LYS A 2 -10.00 33.44 -31.64
CA LYS A 2 -10.16 31.98 -31.79
C LYS A 2 -9.65 31.32 -30.51
N GLY A 3 -10.56 30.83 -29.67
CA GLY A 3 -10.21 30.15 -28.43
C GLY A 3 -9.54 28.82 -28.73
N SER A 4 -8.26 28.68 -28.39
CA SER A 4 -7.55 27.40 -28.46
C SER A 4 -8.16 26.46 -27.44
N VAL A 5 -8.93 25.47 -27.90
CA VAL A 5 -9.42 24.38 -27.05
C VAL A 5 -8.20 23.56 -26.65
N ALA A 6 -7.72 23.75 -25.42
CA ALA A 6 -6.65 22.94 -24.87
C ALA A 6 -7.11 21.48 -24.86
N ALA A 7 -6.36 20.60 -25.54
CA ALA A 7 -6.66 19.18 -25.56
C ALA A 7 -6.64 18.62 -24.14
N THR A 8 -7.64 17.82 -23.77
CA THR A 8 -7.72 17.20 -22.45
C THR A 8 -6.46 16.37 -22.19
N PRO A 9 -5.73 16.61 -21.08
CA PRO A 9 -4.52 15.86 -20.77
C PRO A 9 -4.87 14.40 -20.60
N ARG A 10 -4.34 13.53 -21.47
CA ARG A 10 -4.52 12.08 -21.34
C ARG A 10 -3.58 11.56 -20.27
N PRO A 11 -4.05 10.70 -19.35
CA PRO A 11 -3.17 10.10 -18.36
C PRO A 11 -2.08 9.31 -19.07
N THR A 12 -0.83 9.71 -18.87
CA THR A 12 0.33 8.95 -19.34
C THR A 12 0.47 7.69 -18.49
N GLY A 13 1.15 6.64 -18.98
CA GLY A 13 1.35 5.40 -18.20
C GLY A 13 1.96 5.64 -16.81
N ARG A 14 2.74 6.71 -16.65
CA ARG A 14 3.28 7.15 -15.35
C ARG A 14 2.22 7.64 -14.37
N ALA A 15 1.13 8.25 -14.87
CA ALA A 15 0.01 8.66 -14.04
C ALA A 15 -0.68 7.45 -13.39
N TRP A 16 -0.78 6.32 -14.11
CA TRP A 16 -1.30 5.07 -13.54
C TRP A 16 -0.42 4.52 -12.43
N ILE A 17 0.91 4.54 -12.61
CA ILE A 17 1.86 4.13 -11.56
C ILE A 17 1.69 5.00 -10.31
N LEU A 18 1.58 6.32 -10.48
CA LEU A 18 1.36 7.24 -9.37
C LEU A 18 0.05 6.97 -8.65
N VAL A 19 -1.04 6.70 -9.37
CA VAL A 19 -2.32 6.32 -8.77
C VAL A 19 -2.18 5.01 -8.01
N MET A 20 -1.52 4.01 -8.59
CA MET A 20 -1.35 2.70 -7.95
C MET A 20 -0.48 2.77 -6.70
N ILE A 21 0.57 3.60 -6.70
CA ILE A 21 1.37 3.87 -5.51
C ILE A 21 0.53 4.62 -4.49
N PHE A 22 -0.14 5.70 -4.88
CA PHE A 22 -0.86 6.54 -3.92
C PHE A 22 -2.05 5.82 -3.27
N LEU A 23 -2.75 4.94 -4.00
CA LEU A 23 -3.84 4.11 -3.47
C LEU A 23 -3.35 2.79 -2.86
N GLY A 24 -2.39 2.13 -3.50
CA GLY A 24 -1.93 0.79 -3.10
C GLY A 24 -0.94 0.81 -1.94
N LEU A 25 -0.05 1.81 -1.89
CA LEU A 25 0.93 1.95 -0.80
C LEU A 25 0.27 2.07 0.59
N PRO A 26 -0.77 2.90 0.82
CA PRO A 26 -1.40 2.96 2.13
C PRO A 26 -2.09 1.65 2.49
N PHE A 27 -2.67 0.94 1.51
CA PHE A 27 -3.28 -0.37 1.75
C PHE A 27 -2.24 -1.41 2.16
N ILE A 28 -1.11 -1.48 1.45
CA ILE A 28 0.00 -2.37 1.80
C ILE A 28 0.60 -2.00 3.16
N ALA A 29 0.76 -0.70 3.44
CA ALA A 29 1.26 -0.24 4.74
C ALA A 29 0.32 -0.62 5.89
N ALA A 30 -0.99 -0.50 5.70
CA ALA A 30 -1.98 -0.96 6.68
C ALA A 30 -1.91 -2.48 6.91
N LEU A 31 -1.76 -3.26 5.83
CA LEU A 31 -1.58 -4.71 5.93
C LEU A 31 -0.30 -5.07 6.70
N ALA A 32 0.81 -4.41 6.42
CA ALA A 32 2.08 -4.62 7.10
C ALA A 32 2.00 -4.27 8.60
N LEU A 33 1.32 -3.18 8.95
CA LEU A 33 1.06 -2.81 10.34
C LEU A 33 0.18 -3.85 11.05
N ALA A 34 -0.85 -4.35 10.37
CA ALA A 34 -1.70 -5.41 10.91
C ALA A 34 -0.90 -6.69 11.17
N ASP A 35 0.00 -7.07 10.27
CA ASP A 35 0.87 -8.23 10.44
C ASP A 35 1.81 -8.08 11.65
N VAL A 36 2.44 -6.91 11.82
CA VAL A 36 3.28 -6.59 12.99
C VAL A 36 2.47 -6.61 14.29
N ALA A 37 1.26 -6.05 14.28
CA ALA A 37 0.37 -6.07 15.45
C ALA A 37 -0.01 -7.50 15.83
N LEU A 38 -0.28 -8.36 14.84
CA LEU A 38 -0.59 -9.76 15.04
C LEU A 38 0.62 -10.52 15.60
N TRP A 39 1.82 -10.27 15.07
CA TRP A 39 3.07 -10.83 15.61
C TRP A 39 3.26 -10.46 17.09
N LEU A 40 3.08 -9.18 17.46
CA LEU A 40 3.17 -8.74 18.86
C LEU A 40 2.13 -9.44 19.74
N PHE A 41 0.90 -9.58 19.26
CA PHE A 41 -0.16 -10.27 19.98
C PHE A 41 0.20 -11.73 20.26
N PHE A 42 0.60 -12.49 19.24
CA PHE A 42 0.98 -13.89 19.40
C PHE A 42 2.21 -14.07 20.30
N LYS A 43 3.21 -13.20 20.18
CA LYS A 43 4.42 -13.20 21.02
C LYS A 43 4.10 -12.96 22.49
N HIS A 44 3.27 -11.96 22.80
CA HIS A 44 3.04 -11.53 24.18
C HIS A 44 1.86 -12.22 24.87
N VAL A 45 0.85 -12.64 24.11
CA VAL A 45 -0.39 -13.22 24.67
C VAL A 45 -0.37 -14.74 24.62
N LEU A 46 0.04 -15.32 23.50
CA LEU A 46 0.00 -16.78 23.30
C LEU A 46 1.34 -17.47 23.57
N ALA A 47 2.42 -16.70 23.83
CA ALA A 47 3.79 -17.21 23.91
C ALA A 47 4.15 -18.13 22.72
N SER A 48 3.55 -17.86 21.56
CA SER A 48 3.61 -18.70 20.37
C SER A 48 4.14 -17.88 19.20
N CYS A 49 4.96 -18.49 18.36
CA CYS A 49 5.52 -17.82 17.19
C CYS A 49 4.47 -17.78 16.06
N TYR A 50 4.29 -16.61 15.45
CA TYR A 50 3.35 -16.40 14.34
C TYR A 50 4.01 -15.63 13.20
N GLY A 51 3.70 -16.01 11.96
CA GLY A 51 4.21 -15.34 10.74
C GLY A 51 5.63 -15.77 10.34
N ILE A 52 6.30 -14.92 9.54
CA ILE A 52 7.64 -15.19 8.97
C ILE A 52 8.71 -15.35 10.07
N PHE A 53 8.54 -14.67 11.19
CA PHE A 53 9.44 -14.78 12.35
C PHE A 53 9.35 -16.13 13.08
N CYS A 54 8.40 -17.02 12.72
CA CYS A 54 8.35 -18.39 13.22
C CYS A 54 9.18 -19.37 12.36
N LEU A 55 9.52 -18.99 11.13
CA LEU A 55 10.25 -19.83 10.17
C LEU A 55 11.78 -19.68 10.25
N ILE A 56 12.27 -18.82 11.15
CA ILE A 56 13.69 -18.60 11.50
C ILE A 56 13.92 -19.09 12.92
#